data_AF-A0A432JAN1-F1
#
_entry.id   AF-A0A432JAN1-F1
#
_cell.length_a   1.000
_cell.length_b   1.000
_cell.length_c   1.000
_cell.angle_alpha   90.00
_cell.angle_beta   90.00
_cell.angle_gamma   90.00
#
_symmetry.space_group_name_H-M   'P 1'
#
loop_
_entity.id
_entity.type
_entity.pdbx_description
1 polymer ?
#
loop_
_entity_poly.entity_id
_entity_poly.type
_entity_poly.pdbx_seq_one_letter_code
_entity_poly.pdbx_strand_id
1 'polypeptide(L)'
;MNEPVKDKKNSQDRWGVVLLGHGSQRGTSKAECSCAWLRSETAETPGWCQDCPSTPDGLKQAADRLQGMLELDQSQMVLSCLEFIEPFPPEAVKMLDDRGIHNVV
;
A
#
# COMPACT_ATOMS: atom_id res chain seq x y z
N MET A 1 -13.53 -40.43 27.97
CA MET A 1 -12.78 -40.06 26.74
C MET A 1 -13.34 -38.72 26.31
N ASN A 2 -12.60 -37.64 26.50
CA ASN A 2 -13.05 -36.29 26.12
C ASN A 2 -12.70 -36.09 24.65
N GLU A 3 -13.71 -35.85 23.83
CA GLU A 3 -13.51 -35.42 22.45
C GLU A 3 -12.80 -34.06 22.43
N PRO A 4 -11.87 -33.82 21.49
CA PRO A 4 -11.30 -32.49 21.32
C PRO A 4 -12.37 -31.56 20.76
N VAL A 5 -12.75 -30.54 21.54
CA VAL A 5 -13.54 -29.41 21.06
C VAL A 5 -12.75 -28.77 19.92
N LYS A 6 -13.18 -28.95 18.68
CA LYS A 6 -12.69 -28.15 17.56
C LYS A 6 -13.13 -26.72 17.81
N ASP A 7 -12.19 -25.87 18.24
CA ASP A 7 -12.33 -24.43 18.13
C ASP A 7 -12.54 -24.08 16.64
N LYS A 8 -13.82 -24.03 16.23
CA LYS A 8 -14.24 -23.33 15.02
C LYS A 8 -14.14 -21.82 15.29
N LYS A 9 -12.95 -21.32 15.59
CA LYS A 9 -12.71 -19.88 15.54
C LYS A 9 -12.63 -19.47 14.07
N ASN A 10 -13.79 -19.03 13.56
CA ASN A 10 -13.93 -17.91 12.64
C ASN A 10 -13.04 -17.88 11.40
N SER A 11 -13.15 -18.88 10.52
CA SER A 11 -12.72 -18.64 9.13
C SER A 11 -13.67 -17.66 8.39
N GLN A 12 -14.83 -17.35 8.97
CA GLN A 12 -15.80 -16.38 8.42
C GLN A 12 -15.53 -14.91 8.81
N ASP A 13 -14.73 -14.64 9.86
CA ASP A 13 -14.48 -13.26 10.31
C ASP A 13 -13.13 -12.69 9.83
N ARG A 14 -12.38 -13.45 9.02
CA ARG A 14 -11.15 -12.92 8.40
C ARG A 14 -11.55 -12.05 7.22
N TRP A 15 -11.32 -10.75 7.38
CA TRP A 15 -11.43 -9.75 6.33
C TRP A 15 -10.04 -9.24 5.94
N GLY A 16 -9.94 -8.65 4.76
CA GLY A 16 -8.72 -8.05 4.25
C GLY A 16 -8.97 -6.67 3.68
N VAL A 17 -7.89 -5.95 3.44
CA VAL A 17 -7.89 -4.58 2.95
C VAL A 17 -7.09 -4.48 1.67
N VAL A 18 -7.69 -3.89 0.64
CA VAL A 18 -6.94 -3.39 -0.51
C VAL A 18 -6.85 -1.87 -0.38
N LEU A 19 -5.67 -1.37 0.02
CA LEU A 19 -5.43 0.07 0.00
C LEU A 19 -5.23 0.49 -1.45
N LEU A 20 -6.23 1.18 -2.00
CA LEU A 20 -6.21 1.62 -3.40
C LEU A 20 -5.60 3.01 -3.55
N GLY A 21 -4.42 3.07 -4.15
CA GLY A 21 -3.81 4.29 -4.65
C GLY A 21 -4.15 4.53 -6.12
N HIS A 22 -4.01 5.77 -6.59
CA HIS A 22 -4.02 6.01 -8.04
C HIS A 22 -2.77 5.42 -8.72
N GLY A 23 -1.61 5.56 -8.08
CA GLY A 23 -0.30 5.27 -8.67
C GLY A 23 0.24 6.45 -9.49
N SER A 24 1.54 6.46 -9.74
CA SER A 24 2.21 7.52 -10.49
C SER A 24 3.47 7.00 -11.17
N GLN A 25 3.70 7.41 -12.43
CA GLN A 25 5.02 7.25 -13.08
C GLN A 25 6.08 8.18 -12.49
N ARG A 26 5.65 9.24 -11.80
CA ARG A 26 6.50 10.33 -11.32
C ARG A 26 6.68 10.28 -9.81
N GLY A 27 7.81 10.82 -9.38
CA GLY A 27 8.18 10.90 -7.98
C GLY A 27 8.88 9.64 -7.52
N THR A 28 9.66 8.99 -8.39
CA THR A 28 10.60 7.93 -7.99
C THR A 28 12.04 8.44 -7.90
N SER A 29 12.32 9.59 -8.53
CA SER A 29 13.63 10.26 -8.45
C SER A 29 13.48 11.77 -8.23
N LYS A 30 14.54 12.40 -7.68
CA LYS A 30 14.57 13.87 -7.43
C LYS A 30 14.28 14.70 -8.69
N ALA A 31 14.59 14.18 -9.88
CA ALA A 31 14.39 14.87 -11.15
C ALA A 31 12.90 14.96 -11.56
N GLU A 32 12.05 14.09 -11.01
CA GLU A 32 10.62 14.02 -11.35
C GLU A 32 9.75 14.90 -10.44
N CYS A 33 10.35 15.48 -9.42
CA CYS A 33 9.66 16.28 -8.42
C CYS A 33 9.28 17.63 -9.01
N SER A 34 8.08 18.13 -8.68
CA SER A 34 7.59 19.41 -9.20
C SER A 34 8.57 20.57 -8.94
N CYS A 35 9.34 20.47 -7.86
CA CYS A 35 10.39 21.42 -7.52
C CYS A 35 11.63 21.37 -8.42
N ALA A 36 11.93 20.25 -9.06
CA ALA A 36 13.00 20.16 -10.05
C ALA A 36 12.71 21.01 -11.30
N TRP A 37 11.45 21.37 -11.52
CA TRP A 37 11.02 22.25 -12.62
C TRP A 37 11.10 23.74 -12.26
N LEU A 38 11.34 24.07 -10.98
CA LEU A 38 11.54 25.45 -10.52
C LEU A 38 12.95 25.97 -10.82
N ARG A 39 13.75 25.28 -11.65
CA ARG A 39 15.10 25.69 -12.03
C ARG A 39 15.07 26.99 -12.85
N SER A 40 15.09 28.11 -12.13
CA SER A 40 15.72 29.36 -12.56
C SER A 40 17.23 29.22 -12.34
N GLU A 41 18.05 29.67 -13.30
CA GLU A 41 19.54 29.59 -13.25
C GLU A 41 20.17 30.27 -12.02
N THR A 42 19.37 30.99 -11.22
CA THR A 42 19.79 31.80 -10.08
C THR A 42 19.15 31.40 -8.75
N ALA A 43 18.25 30.42 -8.72
CA ALA A 43 17.50 30.05 -7.52
C ALA A 43 18.03 28.75 -6.90
N GLU A 44 18.46 28.81 -5.64
CA GLU A 44 18.77 27.62 -4.85
C GLU A 44 17.52 26.72 -4.76
N THR A 45 17.72 25.41 -4.93
CA THR A 45 16.65 24.42 -4.77
C THR A 45 16.05 24.57 -3.37
N PRO A 46 14.72 24.76 -3.22
CA PRO A 46 14.10 24.91 -1.92
C PRO A 46 14.43 23.74 -0.99
N GLY A 47 14.64 24.01 0.31
CA GLY A 47 15.01 22.96 1.27
C GLY A 47 14.06 21.77 1.29
N TRP A 48 12.74 22.00 1.13
CA TRP A 48 11.72 20.95 1.05
C TRP A 48 11.84 20.04 -0.18
N CYS A 49 12.58 20.45 -1.21
CA CYS A 49 12.82 19.70 -2.44
C CYS A 49 14.04 18.76 -2.35
N GLN A 50 14.92 18.98 -1.37
CA GLN A 50 16.07 18.08 -1.15
C GLN A 50 15.62 16.69 -0.75
N ASP A 51 14.48 16.59 -0.08
CA ASP A 51 13.88 15.36 0.44
C ASP A 51 12.63 14.98 -0.37
N CYS A 52 12.72 15.01 -1.69
CA CYS A 52 11.57 14.66 -2.51
C CYS A 52 11.12 13.21 -2.23
N PRO A 53 9.88 13.02 -1.76
CA PRO A 53 9.40 11.71 -1.36
C PRO A 53 9.18 10.81 -2.58
N SER A 54 9.56 9.54 -2.43
CA SER A 54 9.27 8.50 -3.41
C SER A 54 7.79 8.10 -3.31
N THR A 55 7.01 8.26 -4.38
CA THR A 55 5.58 7.89 -4.40
C THR A 55 5.38 6.41 -4.03
N PRO A 56 6.12 5.44 -4.60
CA PRO A 56 6.01 4.05 -4.16
C PRO A 56 6.32 3.86 -2.67
N ASP A 57 7.36 4.51 -2.16
CA ASP A 57 7.73 4.38 -0.74
C ASP A 57 6.68 5.02 0.18
N GLY A 58 6.13 6.18 -0.22
CA GLY A 58 5.09 6.87 0.52
C GLY A 58 3.79 6.07 0.58
N LEU A 59 3.39 5.44 -0.53
CA LEU A 59 2.23 4.55 -0.56
C LEU A 59 2.45 3.31 0.31
N LYS A 60 3.65 2.72 0.27
CA LYS A 60 4.01 1.60 1.13
C LYS A 60 3.98 1.97 2.61
N GLN A 61 4.57 3.11 2.98
CA GLN A 61 4.53 3.61 4.35
C GLN A 61 3.09 3.89 4.83
N ALA A 62 2.23 4.42 3.96
CA ALA A 62 0.82 4.60 4.26
C ALA A 62 0.11 3.26 4.49
N ALA A 63 0.40 2.25 3.67
CA ALA A 63 -0.12 0.90 3.84
C ALA A 63 0.33 0.28 5.17
N ASP A 64 1.64 0.29 5.45
CA ASP A 64 2.22 -0.26 6.69
C ASP A 64 1.63 0.42 7.94
N ARG A 65 1.44 1.74 7.89
CA ARG A 65 0.84 2.50 8.99
C ARG A 65 -0.62 2.13 9.20
N LEU A 66 -1.42 2.05 8.12
CA LEU A 66 -2.83 1.67 8.21
C LEU A 66 -2.98 0.22 8.69
N GLN A 67 -2.11 -0.69 8.22
CA GLN A 67 -2.04 -2.07 8.69
C GLN A 67 -1.88 -2.12 10.21
N GLY A 68 -0.92 -1.37 10.75
CA GLY A 68 -0.67 -1.31 12.19
C GLY A 68 -1.82 -0.69 12.97
N MET A 69 -2.47 0.35 12.44
CA MET A 69 -3.64 0.99 13.07
C MET A 69 -4.86 0.06 13.14
N LEU A 70 -5.00 -0.86 12.19
CA LEU A 70 -6.10 -1.83 12.13
C LEU A 70 -5.73 -3.18 12.78
N GLU A 71 -4.52 -3.32 13.33
CA GLU A 71 -3.99 -4.55 13.93
C GLU A 71 -4.09 -5.77 12.99
N LEU A 72 -3.90 -5.53 11.69
CA LEU A 72 -4.01 -6.56 10.65
C LEU A 72 -2.72 -7.36 10.49
N ASP A 73 -2.84 -8.67 10.27
CA ASP A 73 -1.72 -9.49 9.84
C ASP A 73 -1.21 -9.08 8.44
N GLN A 74 0.06 -9.34 8.14
CA GLN A 74 0.66 -9.02 6.83
C GLN A 74 -0.08 -9.69 5.66
N SER A 75 -0.70 -10.85 5.88
CA SER A 75 -1.51 -11.52 4.86
C SER A 75 -2.83 -10.80 4.56
N GLN A 76 -3.31 -9.92 5.45
CA GLN A 76 -4.63 -9.28 5.36
C GLN A 76 -4.63 -7.93 4.64
N MET A 77 -3.47 -7.38 4.28
CA MET A 77 -3.42 -6.10 3.58
C MET A 77 -2.60 -6.20 2.29
N VAL A 78 -3.09 -5.54 1.25
CA VAL A 78 -2.38 -5.39 -0.02
C VAL A 78 -2.51 -3.94 -0.48
N LEU A 79 -1.38 -3.28 -0.75
CA LEU A 79 -1.37 -2.01 -1.49
C LEU A 79 -1.59 -2.32 -2.97
N SER A 80 -2.51 -1.61 -3.61
CA SER A 80 -2.75 -1.70 -5.05
C SER A 80 -2.85 -0.31 -5.65
N CYS A 81 -2.41 -0.15 -6.90
CA CYS A 81 -2.61 1.09 -7.64
C CYS A 81 -3.46 0.87 -8.90
N LEU A 82 -4.17 1.92 -9.33
CA LEU A 82 -4.91 1.88 -10.59
C LEU A 82 -3.98 1.82 -11.80
N GLU A 83 -2.82 2.48 -11.72
CA GLU A 83 -1.86 2.57 -12.81
C GLU A 83 -0.42 2.53 -12.28
N PHE A 84 0.52 2.15 -13.15
CA PHE A 84 1.98 2.26 -13.02
C PHE A 84 2.69 1.42 -11.95
N ILE A 85 2.04 1.16 -10.81
CA ILE A 85 2.62 0.40 -9.69
C ILE A 85 1.76 -0.83 -9.44
N GLU A 86 2.36 -2.01 -9.58
CA GLU A 86 1.69 -3.29 -9.32
C GLU A 86 1.67 -3.64 -7.82
N PRO A 87 0.72 -4.48 -7.36
CA PRO A 87 -0.33 -5.15 -8.14
C PRO A 87 -1.50 -4.21 -8.50
N PHE A 88 -2.17 -4.49 -9.62
CA PHE A 88 -3.41 -3.82 -10.01
C PHE A 88 -4.62 -4.41 -9.26
N PRO A 89 -5.77 -3.71 -9.19
CA PRO A 89 -6.86 -4.09 -8.28
C PRO A 89 -7.38 -5.52 -8.46
N PRO A 90 -7.56 -6.05 -9.69
CA PRO A 90 -7.99 -7.43 -9.86
C PRO A 90 -7.01 -8.45 -9.28
N GLU A 91 -5.70 -8.18 -9.40
CA GLU A 91 -4.66 -9.04 -8.86
C GLU A 91 -4.56 -8.93 -7.34
N ALA A 92 -4.67 -7.71 -6.79
CA ALA A 92 -4.65 -7.50 -5.35
C ALA A 92 -5.80 -8.23 -4.63
N VAL A 93 -7.01 -8.20 -5.20
CA VAL A 93 -8.16 -8.97 -4.67
C VAL A 93 -7.89 -10.46 -4.78
N LYS A 94 -7.38 -10.94 -5.92
CA LYS A 94 -7.02 -12.35 -6.09
C LYS A 94 -5.97 -12.81 -5.09
N MET A 95 -4.95 -11.99 -4.80
CA MET A 95 -3.93 -12.30 -3.81
C MET A 95 -4.53 -12.50 -2.41
N LEU A 96 -5.57 -11.75 -2.04
CA LEU A 96 -6.29 -11.93 -0.77
C LEU A 96 -7.14 -13.21 -0.80
N ASP A 97 -7.83 -13.48 -1.91
CA ASP A 97 -8.62 -14.70 -2.10
C ASP A 97 -7.76 -15.96 -2.01
N ASP A 98 -6.58 -15.96 -2.67
CA ASP A 98 -5.59 -17.05 -2.62
C ASP A 98 -5.04 -17.27 -1.18
N ARG A 99 -5.12 -16.25 -0.32
CA ARG A 99 -4.77 -16.32 1.12
C ARG A 99 -5.94 -16.77 2.00
N GLY A 100 -7.08 -17.13 1.41
CA GLY A 100 -8.31 -17.53 2.11
C GLY A 100 -9.07 -16.35 2.73
N ILE A 101 -8.90 -15.14 2.21
CA ILE A 101 -9.59 -13.93 2.67
C ILE A 101 -10.60 -13.51 1.61
N HIS A 102 -11.85 -13.88 1.84
CA HIS A 102 -12.94 -13.68 0.87
C HIS A 102 -13.76 -12.41 1.12
N ASN A 103 -13.61 -11.79 2.31
CA ASN A 103 -14.23 -10.51 2.65
C ASN A 103 -13.18 -9.41 2.51
N VAL A 104 -13.30 -8.57 1.48
CA VAL A 104 -12.31 -7.54 1.16
C VAL A 104 -12.96 -6.16 1.21
N VAL A 105 -12.25 -5.21 1.82
CA VAL A 105 -12.61 -3.78 1.92
C VAL A 105 -11.60 -2.93 1.17
#